data_AF-A0A7J3MX09-F1
#
_entry.id   AF-A0A7J3MX09-F1
#
_cell.length_a   1.000
_cell.length_b   1.000
_cell.length_c   1.000
_cell.angle_alpha   90.00
_cell.angle_beta   90.00
_cell.angle_gamma   90.00
#
_symmetry.space_group_name_H-M   'P 1'
#
loop_
_entity.id
_entity.type
_entity.pdbx_description
1 polymer ?
#
loop_
_entity_poly.entity_id
_entity_poly.type
_entity_poly.pdbx_seq_one_letter_code
_entity_poly.pdbx_strand_id
1 'polypeptide(L)'
;MLVLPTVTAEELIYDILKAIPLFIYIVFLVRFVTKHLYNFMISKGLKHNVAVYFNRKIIHMMSGGIVALLVPLLFIEPFVPMFFAYLLAIAIYLPHRSRRITSWFQTEDNIYEVNFCVAWGTSIFVLWILTGDPWIAILPALAISFGDAVTGLVRNIVFGYRTKHWVGNIAMAIVMMPIGYVFSGLIGSLAMGIASIVERIEINPVDDNIFITLAVTAIIAINYLLTL
;
A
#
# COMPACT_ATOMS: atom_id res chain seq x y z
N MET A 1 4.85 22.78 18.01
CA MET A 1 6.16 22.17 18.34
C MET A 1 5.97 20.67 18.17
N LEU A 2 6.68 20.02 17.24
CA LEU A 2 6.59 18.56 17.03
C LEU A 2 7.26 17.88 18.23
N VAL A 3 6.46 17.50 19.22
CA VAL A 3 6.94 16.67 20.33
C VAL A 3 6.91 15.24 19.80
N LEU A 4 8.06 14.65 19.53
CA LEU A 4 8.13 13.23 19.20
C LEU A 4 7.51 12.44 20.37
N PRO A 5 6.58 11.52 20.13
CA PRO A 5 6.01 10.73 21.19
C PRO A 5 7.12 9.98 21.91
N THR A 6 7.15 10.09 23.24
CA THR A 6 8.04 9.29 24.07
C THR A 6 7.51 7.87 24.09
N VAL A 7 8.01 7.03 23.20
CA VAL A 7 7.64 5.61 23.13
C VAL A 7 8.40 4.83 24.19
N THR A 8 7.67 4.11 25.03
CA THR A 8 8.23 3.25 26.08
C THR A 8 8.66 1.89 25.54
N ALA A 9 9.54 1.20 26.25
CA ALA A 9 9.93 -0.17 25.89
C ALA A 9 8.72 -1.13 25.95
N GLU A 10 7.77 -0.89 26.85
CA GLU A 10 6.56 -1.71 27.00
C GLU A 10 5.64 -1.59 25.78
N GLU A 11 5.44 -0.38 25.26
CA GLU A 11 4.66 -0.12 24.04
C GLU A 11 5.32 -0.78 22.82
N LEU A 12 6.66 -0.68 22.68
CA LEU A 12 7.37 -1.36 21.59
C LEU A 12 7.20 -2.88 21.67
N ILE A 13 7.31 -3.47 22.87
CA ILE A 13 7.11 -4.91 23.06
C ILE A 13 5.68 -5.31 22.69
N TYR A 14 4.69 -4.53 23.13
CA TYR A 14 3.28 -4.75 22.81
C TYR A 14 3.06 -4.76 21.29
N ASP A 15 3.52 -3.72 20.59
CA ASP A 15 3.35 -3.58 19.15
C ASP A 15 4.09 -4.67 18.37
N ILE A 16 5.29 -5.06 18.80
CA ILE A 16 6.03 -6.19 18.20
C ILE A 16 5.24 -7.50 18.32
N LEU A 17 4.64 -7.76 19.49
CA LEU A 17 3.81 -8.97 19.69
C LEU A 17 2.58 -8.99 18.78
N LYS A 18 2.04 -7.83 18.40
CA LYS A 18 0.95 -7.70 17.41
C LYS A 18 1.44 -7.80 15.97
N ALA A 19 2.63 -7.29 15.67
CA ALA A 19 3.24 -7.35 14.35
C ALA A 19 3.59 -8.77 13.93
N ILE A 20 4.04 -9.63 14.85
CA ILE A 20 4.49 -10.98 14.53
C ILE A 20 3.38 -11.82 13.84
N PRO A 21 2.16 -11.96 14.39
CA PRO A 21 1.07 -12.67 13.71
C PRO A 21 0.71 -12.07 12.35
N LEU A 22 0.70 -10.74 12.22
CA LEU A 22 0.42 -10.08 10.94
C LEU A 22 1.51 -10.37 9.91
N PHE A 23 2.77 -10.34 10.32
CA PHE A 23 3.89 -10.68 9.45
C PHE A 23 3.82 -12.13 8.98
N ILE A 24 3.50 -13.07 9.89
CA ILE A 24 3.27 -14.48 9.55
C ILE A 24 2.12 -14.61 8.55
N TYR A 25 1.02 -13.88 8.77
CA TYR A 25 -0.13 -13.84 7.85
C TYR A 25 0.29 -13.36 6.45
N ILE A 26 1.03 -12.24 6.35
CA ILE A 26 1.50 -11.69 5.07
C ILE A 26 2.42 -12.69 4.36
N VAL A 27 3.39 -13.27 5.08
CA VAL A 27 4.31 -14.26 4.51
C VAL A 27 3.54 -15.50 4.03
N PHE A 28 2.56 -15.97 4.79
CA PHE A 28 1.73 -17.10 4.41
C PHE A 28 0.92 -16.81 3.14
N LEU A 29 0.24 -15.65 3.10
CA LEU A 29 -0.53 -15.17 1.96
C LEU A 29 0.34 -15.09 0.69
N VAL A 30 1.51 -14.44 0.78
CA VAL A 30 2.39 -14.22 -0.37
C VAL A 30 3.06 -15.53 -0.81
N ARG A 31 3.46 -16.43 0.09
CA ARG A 31 4.19 -17.65 -0.31
C ARG A 31 3.30 -18.80 -0.74
N PHE A 32 2.13 -18.95 -0.12
CA PHE A 32 1.29 -20.13 -0.34
C PHE A 32 0.01 -19.77 -1.09
N VAL A 33 -0.76 -18.80 -0.60
CA VAL A 33 -2.09 -18.49 -1.17
C VAL A 33 -1.96 -17.92 -2.59
N THR A 34 -1.16 -16.88 -2.77
CA THR A 34 -1.02 -16.23 -4.08
C THR A 34 -0.26 -17.12 -5.06
N LYS A 35 0.70 -17.93 -4.60
CA LYS A 35 1.33 -18.95 -5.45
C LYS A 35 0.34 -19.99 -5.95
N HIS A 36 -0.56 -20.46 -5.08
CA HIS A 36 -1.63 -21.38 -5.46
C HIS A 36 -2.59 -20.72 -6.47
N LEU A 37 -3.00 -19.47 -6.21
CA LEU A 37 -3.84 -18.69 -7.11
C LEU A 37 -3.19 -18.49 -8.49
N TYR A 38 -1.89 -18.20 -8.51
CA TYR A 38 -1.12 -18.10 -9.76
C TYR A 38 -1.16 -19.41 -10.53
N ASN A 39 -0.83 -20.54 -9.90
CA ASN A 39 -0.84 -21.85 -10.56
C ASN A 39 -2.23 -22.21 -11.09
N PHE A 40 -3.27 -21.89 -10.33
CA PHE A 40 -4.65 -22.03 -10.78
C PHE A 40 -4.93 -21.20 -12.04
N MET A 41 -4.58 -19.91 -12.05
CA MET A 41 -4.75 -19.04 -13.22
C MET A 41 -3.99 -19.57 -14.45
N ILE A 42 -2.73 -20.00 -14.27
CA ILE A 42 -1.95 -20.61 -15.35
C ILE A 42 -2.59 -21.89 -15.87
N SER A 43 -3.11 -22.76 -14.98
CA SER A 43 -3.80 -23.99 -15.40
C SER A 43 -5.09 -23.73 -16.20
N LYS A 44 -5.67 -22.53 -16.07
CA LYS A 44 -6.83 -22.05 -16.84
C LYS A 44 -6.44 -21.34 -18.15
N GLY A 45 -5.16 -21.31 -18.49
CA GLY A 45 -4.65 -20.74 -19.74
C GLY A 45 -4.41 -19.23 -19.70
N LEU A 46 -4.41 -18.60 -18.52
CA LEU A 46 -4.07 -17.18 -18.41
C LEU A 46 -2.57 -16.98 -18.71
N LYS A 47 -2.26 -15.86 -19.38
CA LYS A 47 -0.87 -15.47 -19.63
C LYS A 47 -0.15 -15.15 -18.31
N HIS A 48 1.14 -15.48 -18.26
CA HIS A 48 2.00 -15.25 -17.09
C HIS A 48 1.90 -13.82 -16.54
N ASN A 49 2.09 -12.82 -17.39
CA ASN A 49 2.04 -11.41 -17.00
C ASN A 49 0.67 -10.98 -16.44
N VAL A 50 -0.43 -11.55 -16.96
CA VAL A 50 -1.78 -11.30 -16.45
C VAL A 50 -1.95 -11.92 -15.07
N ALA A 51 -1.54 -13.19 -14.89
CA ALA A 51 -1.60 -13.88 -13.61
C ALA A 51 -0.77 -13.18 -12.52
N VAL A 52 0.45 -12.74 -12.86
CA VAL A 52 1.32 -11.95 -11.98
C VAL A 52 0.67 -10.62 -11.60
N TYR A 53 0.09 -9.91 -12.57
CA TYR A 53 -0.57 -8.63 -12.32
C TYR A 53 -1.77 -8.78 -11.36
N PHE A 54 -2.63 -9.78 -11.57
CA PHE A 54 -3.74 -10.06 -10.67
C PHE A 54 -3.27 -10.41 -9.26
N ASN A 55 -2.25 -11.27 -9.16
CA ASN A 55 -1.66 -11.62 -7.88
C ASN A 55 -1.14 -10.39 -7.11
N ARG A 56 -0.47 -9.46 -7.79
CA ARG A 56 -0.04 -8.19 -7.18
C ARG A 56 -1.22 -7.41 -6.60
N LYS A 57 -2.35 -7.31 -7.33
CA LYS A 57 -3.53 -6.59 -6.82
C LYS A 57 -4.18 -7.28 -5.62
N ILE A 58 -4.21 -8.62 -5.59
CA ILE A 58 -4.65 -9.38 -4.42
C ILE A 58 -3.72 -9.13 -3.22
N ILE A 59 -2.40 -9.14 -3.43
CA ILE A 59 -1.42 -8.82 -2.39
C ILE A 59 -1.65 -7.40 -1.88
N HIS A 60 -1.76 -6.40 -2.77
CA HIS A 60 -2.01 -5.00 -2.37
C HIS A 60 -3.24 -4.88 -1.44
N MET A 61 -4.36 -5.49 -1.80
CA MET A 61 -5.57 -5.43 -0.96
C MET A 61 -5.43 -6.20 0.35
N MET A 62 -4.95 -7.44 0.29
CA MET A 62 -4.96 -8.37 1.43
C MET A 62 -3.82 -8.12 2.43
N SER A 63 -2.62 -7.77 1.94
CA SER A 63 -1.49 -7.43 2.80
C SER A 63 -1.36 -5.93 3.04
N GLY A 64 -1.56 -5.08 2.02
CA GLY A 64 -1.43 -3.64 2.20
C GLY A 64 -2.67 -3.02 2.83
N GLY A 65 -3.84 -3.33 2.27
CA GLY A 65 -5.11 -2.66 2.59
C GLY A 65 -5.72 -3.13 3.90
N ILE A 66 -5.93 -4.44 4.05
CA ILE A 66 -6.46 -5.01 5.29
C ILE A 66 -5.53 -4.70 6.47
N VAL A 67 -4.22 -4.86 6.29
CA VAL A 67 -3.27 -4.56 7.38
C VAL A 67 -3.27 -3.07 7.70
N ALA A 68 -3.35 -2.17 6.72
CA ALA A 68 -3.50 -0.74 6.99
C ALA A 68 -4.74 -0.43 7.83
N LEU A 69 -5.88 -1.06 7.57
CA LEU A 69 -7.09 -0.90 8.41
C LEU A 69 -6.91 -1.46 9.83
N LEU A 70 -6.03 -2.44 10.01
CA LEU A 70 -5.72 -3.00 11.33
C LEU A 70 -4.70 -2.16 12.10
N VAL A 71 -3.90 -1.31 11.43
CA VAL A 71 -2.87 -0.50 12.09
C VAL A 71 -3.43 0.34 13.25
N PRO A 72 -4.50 1.16 13.07
CA PRO A 72 -5.06 1.99 14.14
C PRO A 72 -5.71 1.20 15.26
N LEU A 73 -6.01 -0.08 15.03
CA LEU A 73 -6.69 -0.96 15.97
C LEU A 73 -5.71 -1.77 16.83
N LEU A 74 -4.51 -2.03 16.31
CA LEU A 74 -3.57 -2.96 16.91
C LEU A 74 -2.31 -2.31 17.45
N PHE A 75 -1.91 -1.15 16.91
CA PHE A 75 -0.65 -0.51 17.23
C PHE A 75 -0.87 0.78 18.02
N ILE A 76 0.03 1.01 18.96
CA ILE A 76 0.05 2.21 19.80
C ILE A 76 0.97 3.27 19.17
N GLU A 77 1.98 2.83 18.41
CA GLU A 77 3.04 3.70 17.90
C GLU A 77 3.40 3.39 16.43
N PRO A 78 4.02 4.35 15.70
CA PRO A 78 4.20 4.22 14.25
C PRO A 78 5.50 3.50 13.81
N PHE A 79 6.49 3.36 14.68
CA PHE A 79 7.80 2.79 14.40
C PHE A 79 7.73 1.29 14.09
N VAL A 80 6.99 0.48 14.86
CA VAL A 80 6.89 -0.97 14.60
C VAL A 80 6.21 -1.26 13.23
N PRO A 81 5.05 -0.69 12.88
CA PRO A 81 4.47 -0.85 11.54
C PRO A 81 5.44 -0.47 10.42
N MET A 82 6.15 0.66 10.55
CA MET A 82 7.16 1.11 9.58
C MET A 82 8.32 0.11 9.46
N PHE A 83 8.87 -0.34 10.60
CA PHE A 83 9.99 -1.27 10.63
C PHE A 83 9.65 -2.59 9.94
N PHE A 84 8.47 -3.16 10.22
CA PHE A 84 8.02 -4.39 9.57
C PHE A 84 7.74 -4.21 8.08
N ALA A 85 7.25 -3.04 7.65
CA ALA A 85 7.12 -2.72 6.24
C ALA A 85 8.48 -2.68 5.52
N TYR A 86 9.51 -2.10 6.15
CA TYR A 86 10.87 -2.11 5.61
C TYR A 86 11.51 -3.49 5.63
N LEU A 87 11.25 -4.29 6.67
CA LEU A 87 11.69 -5.68 6.72
C LEU A 87 11.13 -6.48 5.54
N LEU A 88 9.84 -6.30 5.22
CA LEU A 88 9.21 -6.88 4.03
C LEU A 88 9.85 -6.35 2.74
N ALA A 89 10.08 -5.05 2.62
CA ALA A 89 10.74 -4.43 1.47
C ALA A 89 12.12 -5.06 1.20
N ILE A 90 12.92 -5.25 2.25
CA ILE A 90 14.22 -5.91 2.17
C ILE A 90 14.03 -7.38 1.75
N ALA A 91 13.11 -8.10 2.39
CA ALA A 91 12.88 -9.52 2.11
C ALA A 91 12.49 -9.79 0.66
N ILE A 92 11.67 -8.92 0.03
CA ILE A 92 11.26 -9.05 -1.37
C ILE A 92 12.28 -8.45 -2.35
N TYR A 93 13.15 -7.54 -1.91
CA TYR A 93 14.28 -7.06 -2.72
C TYR A 93 15.39 -8.10 -2.88
N LEU A 94 15.65 -8.94 -1.86
CA LEU A 94 16.72 -9.94 -1.93
C LEU A 94 16.61 -10.91 -3.14
N PRO A 95 15.44 -11.46 -3.48
CA PRO A 95 15.23 -12.23 -4.72
C PRO A 95 15.67 -11.52 -6.00
N HIS A 96 15.44 -10.21 -6.13
CA HIS A 96 15.88 -9.41 -7.28
C HIS A 96 17.40 -9.34 -7.36
N ARG A 97 18.05 -9.02 -6.23
CA ARG A 97 19.51 -8.94 -6.16
C ARG A 97 20.19 -10.26 -6.53
N SER A 98 19.56 -11.39 -6.21
CA SER A 98 20.05 -12.72 -6.54
C SER A 98 19.58 -13.26 -7.90
N ARG A 99 18.83 -12.50 -8.69
CA ARG A 99 18.18 -12.93 -9.95
C ARG A 99 17.36 -14.21 -9.82
N ARG A 100 16.71 -14.39 -8.67
CA ARG A 100 15.84 -15.52 -8.33
C ARG A 100 14.48 -14.99 -7.92
N ILE A 101 13.86 -14.21 -8.81
CA ILE A 101 12.61 -13.52 -8.52
C ILE A 101 11.48 -14.51 -8.23
N THR A 102 10.55 -14.04 -7.43
CA THR A 102 9.38 -14.79 -7.04
C THR A 102 8.29 -14.66 -8.11
N SER A 103 8.40 -15.48 -9.16
CA SER A 103 7.71 -15.30 -10.44
C SER A 103 6.17 -15.29 -10.40
N TRP A 104 5.53 -15.64 -9.29
CA TRP A 104 4.08 -15.54 -9.19
C TRP A 104 3.57 -14.12 -8.85
N PHE A 105 4.46 -13.19 -8.47
CA PHE A 105 4.08 -11.79 -8.23
C PHE A 105 5.16 -10.75 -8.60
N GLN A 106 6.43 -11.15 -8.71
CA GLN A 106 7.54 -10.27 -9.09
C GLN A 106 7.82 -10.34 -10.60
N THR A 107 8.42 -9.27 -11.13
CA THR A 107 8.84 -9.15 -12.54
C THR A 107 10.26 -8.60 -12.62
N GLU A 108 11.08 -9.00 -13.59
CA GLU A 108 12.48 -8.55 -13.69
C GLU A 108 12.61 -7.06 -14.08
N ASP A 109 11.58 -6.49 -14.70
CA ASP A 109 11.63 -5.14 -15.29
C ASP A 109 11.55 -4.00 -14.25
N ASN A 110 11.16 -4.31 -13.01
CA ASN A 110 10.94 -3.30 -11.97
C ASN A 110 10.99 -3.89 -10.56
N ILE A 111 11.05 -3.00 -9.56
CA ILE A 111 11.01 -3.33 -8.12
C ILE A 111 9.80 -2.66 -7.44
N TYR A 112 8.68 -2.56 -8.16
CA TYR A 112 7.53 -1.78 -7.72
C TYR A 112 6.90 -2.28 -6.40
N GLU A 113 6.95 -3.58 -6.13
CA GLU A 113 6.55 -4.12 -4.84
C GLU A 113 7.46 -3.68 -3.68
N VAL A 114 8.73 -3.39 -3.94
CA VAL A 114 9.65 -2.81 -2.93
C VAL A 114 9.25 -1.36 -2.70
N ASN A 115 9.03 -0.60 -3.77
CA ASN A 115 8.55 0.78 -3.70
C ASN A 115 7.24 0.87 -2.91
N PHE A 116 6.31 -0.08 -3.13
CA PHE A 116 5.06 -0.20 -2.39
C PHE A 116 5.30 -0.33 -0.88
N CYS A 117 6.13 -1.28 -0.44
CA CYS A 117 6.39 -1.48 0.99
C CYS A 117 7.04 -0.26 1.65
N VAL A 118 7.99 0.39 0.95
CA VAL A 118 8.64 1.61 1.44
C VAL A 118 7.64 2.75 1.54
N ALA A 119 6.86 2.99 0.48
CA ALA A 119 5.82 4.01 0.43
C ALA A 119 4.78 3.83 1.56
N TRP A 120 4.32 2.59 1.74
CA TRP A 120 3.36 2.20 2.77
C TRP A 120 3.88 2.52 4.17
N GLY A 121 5.08 2.05 4.53
CA GLY A 121 5.65 2.25 5.87
C GLY A 121 6.00 3.71 6.16
N THR A 122 6.62 4.38 5.19
CA THR A 122 7.07 5.78 5.33
C THR A 122 5.88 6.72 5.52
N SER A 123 4.84 6.56 4.71
CA SER A 123 3.70 7.48 4.72
C SER A 123 2.87 7.39 6.01
N ILE A 124 2.64 6.16 6.51
CA ILE A 124 2.02 5.95 7.83
C ILE A 124 2.88 6.61 8.92
N PHE A 125 4.18 6.32 8.93
CA PHE A 125 5.08 6.88 9.95
C PHE A 125 5.06 8.41 9.98
N VAL A 126 5.25 9.04 8.82
CA VAL A 126 5.30 10.50 8.69
C VAL A 126 4.00 11.14 9.14
N LEU A 127 2.85 10.67 8.66
CA LEU A 127 1.56 11.25 9.02
C LEU A 127 1.20 10.99 10.49
N TRP A 128 1.51 9.81 11.02
CA TRP A 128 1.18 9.50 12.41
C TRP A 128 2.02 10.37 13.36
N ILE A 129 3.33 10.50 13.12
CA ILE A 129 4.17 11.42 13.91
C ILE A 129 3.70 12.86 13.81
N LEU A 130 3.27 13.30 12.62
CA LEU A 130 2.82 14.67 12.41
C LEU A 130 1.48 14.97 13.09
N THR A 131 0.49 14.09 12.90
CA THR A 131 -0.91 14.33 13.28
C THR A 131 -1.26 13.76 14.65
N GLY A 132 -0.49 12.80 15.15
CA GLY A 132 -0.83 12.01 16.34
C GLY A 132 -2.00 11.04 16.14
N ASP A 133 -2.58 10.97 14.93
CA ASP A 133 -3.79 10.19 14.66
C ASP A 133 -3.51 9.03 13.67
N PRO A 134 -3.56 7.77 14.12
CA PRO A 134 -3.35 6.63 13.24
C PRO A 134 -4.41 6.48 12.14
N TRP A 135 -5.65 6.91 12.36
CA TRP A 135 -6.72 6.78 11.37
C TRP A 135 -6.49 7.69 10.16
N ILE A 136 -5.96 8.89 10.40
CA ILE A 136 -5.52 9.80 9.34
C ILE A 136 -4.26 9.24 8.67
N ALA A 137 -3.34 8.68 9.46
CA ALA A 137 -2.04 8.22 8.97
C ALA A 137 -2.11 7.07 7.95
N ILE A 138 -3.15 6.23 7.99
CA ILE A 138 -3.30 5.11 7.07
C ILE A 138 -3.83 5.51 5.68
N LEU A 139 -4.28 6.75 5.49
CA LEU A 139 -4.87 7.20 4.22
C LEU A 139 -3.97 6.96 2.99
N PRO A 140 -2.68 7.35 2.98
CA PRO A 140 -1.81 7.09 1.84
C PRO A 140 -1.67 5.59 1.56
N ALA A 141 -1.54 4.77 2.61
CA ALA A 141 -1.46 3.32 2.51
C ALA A 141 -2.73 2.70 1.90
N LEU A 142 -3.92 3.18 2.29
CA LEU A 142 -5.19 2.74 1.69
C LEU A 142 -5.29 3.11 0.20
N ALA A 143 -4.77 4.29 -0.19
CA ALA A 143 -4.78 4.75 -1.57
C ALA A 143 -3.96 3.82 -2.50
N ILE A 144 -2.76 3.42 -2.09
CA ILE A 144 -1.93 2.48 -2.87
C ILE A 144 -2.38 1.02 -2.75
N SER A 145 -3.06 0.67 -1.66
CA SER A 145 -3.49 -0.71 -1.44
C SER A 145 -4.82 -1.03 -2.11
N PHE A 146 -5.88 -0.28 -1.78
CA PHE A 146 -7.20 -0.48 -2.35
C PHE A 146 -7.39 0.34 -3.63
N GLY A 147 -6.96 1.61 -3.64
CA GLY A 147 -7.15 2.49 -4.79
C GLY A 147 -6.49 1.94 -6.06
N ASP A 148 -5.18 1.70 -6.01
CA ASP A 148 -4.42 1.10 -7.13
C ASP A 148 -4.90 -0.34 -7.47
N ALA A 149 -5.40 -1.11 -6.50
CA ALA A 149 -6.01 -2.40 -6.81
C ALA A 149 -7.31 -2.25 -7.61
N VAL A 150 -8.18 -1.32 -7.21
CA VAL A 150 -9.43 -1.02 -7.91
C VAL A 150 -9.15 -0.51 -9.32
N THR A 151 -8.19 0.39 -9.53
CA THR A 151 -7.83 0.84 -10.89
C THR A 151 -7.45 -0.35 -11.77
N GLY A 152 -6.60 -1.24 -11.25
CA GLY A 152 -6.09 -2.39 -11.98
C GLY A 152 -7.16 -3.42 -12.32
N LEU A 153 -8.03 -3.73 -11.36
CA LEU A 153 -9.14 -4.67 -11.57
C LEU A 153 -10.12 -4.15 -12.62
N VAL A 154 -10.58 -2.90 -12.49
CA VAL A 154 -11.56 -2.33 -13.42
C VAL A 154 -10.99 -2.25 -14.83
N ARG A 155 -9.75 -1.80 -14.99
CA ARG A 155 -9.11 -1.72 -16.31
C ARG A 155 -8.90 -3.11 -16.93
N ASN A 156 -8.54 -4.10 -16.12
CA ASN A 156 -8.39 -5.45 -16.64
C ASN A 156 -9.73 -6.03 -17.11
N ILE A 157 -10.82 -5.79 -16.38
CA ILE A 157 -12.17 -6.20 -16.79
C ILE A 157 -12.59 -5.52 -18.10
N VAL A 158 -12.30 -4.22 -18.24
CA VAL A 158 -12.74 -3.44 -19.41
C VAL A 158 -11.89 -3.71 -20.65
N PHE A 159 -10.56 -3.83 -20.50
CA PHE A 159 -9.64 -3.90 -21.65
C PHE A 159 -8.94 -5.24 -21.83
N GLY A 160 -8.81 -6.06 -20.78
CA GLY A 160 -8.10 -7.35 -20.84
C GLY A 160 -6.57 -7.24 -20.90
N TYR A 161 -5.99 -6.04 -20.81
CA TYR A 161 -4.54 -5.80 -20.76
C TYR A 161 -4.19 -4.61 -19.87
N ARG A 162 -2.90 -4.45 -19.54
CA ARG A 162 -2.41 -3.32 -18.72
C ARG A 162 -2.49 -2.02 -19.51
N THR A 163 -3.27 -1.06 -19.00
CA THR A 163 -3.39 0.30 -19.54
C THR A 163 -3.56 1.30 -18.39
N LYS A 164 -3.25 2.57 -18.61
CA LYS A 164 -3.46 3.67 -17.63
C LYS A 164 -4.70 4.50 -18.00
N HIS A 165 -5.77 3.83 -18.41
CA HIS A 165 -7.01 4.47 -18.86
C HIS A 165 -7.80 5.10 -17.71
N TRP A 166 -8.46 6.23 -17.98
CA TRP A 166 -9.24 7.03 -17.02
C TRP A 166 -10.33 6.26 -16.26
N VAL A 167 -10.91 5.22 -16.87
CA VAL A 167 -11.95 4.40 -16.24
C VAL A 167 -11.49 3.81 -14.89
N GLY A 168 -10.20 3.46 -14.78
CA GLY A 168 -9.63 3.00 -13.52
C GLY A 168 -9.57 4.12 -12.49
N ASN A 169 -9.16 5.32 -12.89
CA ASN A 169 -9.06 6.50 -12.03
C ASN A 169 -10.43 6.93 -11.49
N ILE A 170 -11.46 6.90 -12.35
CA ILE A 170 -12.84 7.15 -11.95
C ILE A 170 -13.28 6.12 -10.90
N ALA A 171 -13.00 4.84 -11.13
CA ALA A 171 -13.32 3.79 -10.15
C ALA A 171 -12.58 3.97 -8.82
N MET A 172 -11.28 4.31 -8.86
CA MET A 172 -10.51 4.64 -7.66
C MET A 172 -11.08 5.86 -6.94
N ALA A 173 -11.48 6.92 -7.65
CA ALA A 173 -12.10 8.10 -7.04
C ALA A 173 -13.41 7.74 -6.34
N ILE A 174 -14.28 6.96 -6.99
CA ILE A 174 -15.57 6.51 -6.44
C ILE A 174 -15.38 5.74 -5.12
N VAL A 175 -14.35 4.88 -5.04
CA VAL A 175 -14.08 4.08 -3.83
C VAL A 175 -13.34 4.90 -2.77
N MET A 176 -12.31 5.63 -3.17
CA MET A 176 -11.37 6.24 -2.22
C MET A 176 -11.84 7.58 -1.69
N MET A 177 -12.60 8.39 -2.44
CA MET A 177 -13.09 9.69 -1.96
C MET A 177 -14.03 9.55 -0.75
N PRO A 178 -14.97 8.59 -0.70
CA PRO A 178 -15.77 8.33 0.51
C PRO A 178 -14.92 7.84 1.69
N ILE A 179 -13.95 6.95 1.44
CA ILE A 179 -13.03 6.47 2.49
C ILE A 179 -12.22 7.63 3.08
N GLY A 180 -11.70 8.51 2.22
CA GLY A 180 -11.01 9.73 2.66
C GLY A 180 -11.90 10.64 3.49
N TYR A 181 -13.17 10.78 3.10
CA TYR A 181 -14.15 11.55 3.87
C TYR A 181 -14.41 10.98 5.27
N VAL A 182 -14.51 9.67 5.39
CA VAL A 182 -14.75 8.99 6.68
C VAL A 182 -13.62 9.27 7.68
N PHE A 183 -12.37 9.25 7.25
CA PHE A 183 -11.23 9.38 8.16
C PHE A 183 -10.68 10.80 8.33
N SER A 184 -10.87 11.70 7.35
CA SER A 184 -10.30 13.07 7.40
C SER A 184 -11.19 14.12 6.73
N GLY A 185 -12.50 13.86 6.62
CA GLY A 185 -13.49 14.79 6.08
C GLY A 185 -13.19 15.24 4.64
N LEU A 186 -13.56 16.48 4.32
CA LEU A 186 -13.39 17.02 2.97
C LEU A 186 -11.94 16.98 2.47
N ILE A 187 -10.98 17.18 3.37
CA ILE A 187 -9.55 17.16 3.04
C ILE A 187 -9.08 15.75 2.69
N GLY A 188 -9.52 14.73 3.45
CA GLY A 188 -9.26 13.34 3.09
C GLY A 188 -9.90 12.97 1.74
N SER A 189 -11.13 13.42 1.49
CA SER A 189 -11.81 13.19 0.21
C SER A 189 -11.07 13.84 -0.97
N LEU A 190 -10.61 15.08 -0.80
CA LEU A 190 -9.80 15.79 -1.78
C LEU A 190 -8.48 15.06 -2.03
N ALA A 191 -7.76 14.67 -0.97
CA ALA A 191 -6.49 13.95 -1.08
C ALA A 191 -6.65 12.65 -1.89
N MET A 192 -7.72 11.90 -1.64
CA MET A 192 -8.05 10.66 -2.37
C MET A 192 -8.48 10.92 -3.82
N GLY A 193 -9.20 12.01 -4.08
CA GLY A 193 -9.52 12.45 -5.43
C GLY A 193 -8.25 12.79 -6.23
N ILE A 194 -7.32 13.53 -5.63
CA ILE A 194 -6.02 13.84 -6.25
C ILE A 194 -5.18 12.59 -6.43
N ALA A 195 -5.14 11.68 -5.46
CA ALA A 195 -4.49 10.38 -5.59
C ALA A 195 -4.97 9.61 -6.82
N SER A 196 -6.28 9.64 -7.09
CA SER A 196 -6.85 9.00 -8.27
C SER A 196 -6.33 9.61 -9.57
N ILE A 197 -5.98 10.91 -9.62
CA ILE A 197 -5.41 11.54 -10.82
C ILE A 197 -3.92 11.20 -10.93
N VAL A 198 -3.20 11.28 -9.81
CA VAL A 198 -1.76 11.04 -9.69
C VAL A 198 -1.38 9.60 -10.02
N GLU A 199 -2.27 8.62 -9.83
CA GLU A 199 -2.02 7.20 -10.16
C GLU A 199 -1.57 6.97 -11.61
N ARG A 200 -1.86 7.88 -12.55
CA ARG A 200 -1.38 7.74 -13.94
C ARG A 200 0.07 8.15 -14.15
N ILE A 201 0.69 8.77 -13.15
CA ILE A 201 2.09 9.18 -13.20
C ILE A 201 2.94 7.98 -12.82
N GLU A 202 3.72 7.48 -13.78
CA GLU A 202 4.69 6.40 -13.58
C GLU A 202 5.95 6.79 -14.35
N ILE A 203 7.06 6.97 -13.63
CA ILE A 203 8.35 7.39 -14.20
C ILE A 203 9.37 6.35 -13.77
N ASN A 204 9.57 5.32 -14.59
CA ASN A 204 10.51 4.24 -14.30
C ASN A 204 11.89 4.82 -13.92
N PRO A 205 12.48 4.42 -12.77
CA PRO A 205 12.14 3.27 -11.90
C PRO A 205 11.18 3.55 -10.74
N VAL A 206 10.64 4.77 -10.64
CA VAL A 206 9.73 5.17 -9.56
C VAL A 206 8.29 4.80 -9.93
N ASP A 207 7.70 4.01 -9.04
CA ASP A 207 6.33 3.50 -9.18
C ASP A 207 5.28 4.56 -8.84
N ASP A 208 4.07 4.38 -9.37
CA ASP A 208 2.90 5.22 -9.05
C ASP A 208 2.61 5.29 -7.54
N ASN A 209 2.87 4.21 -6.81
CA ASN A 209 2.68 4.11 -5.37
C ASN A 209 3.46 5.16 -4.57
N ILE A 210 4.65 5.56 -5.04
CA ILE A 210 5.43 6.62 -4.41
C ILE A 210 4.75 7.98 -4.67
N PHE A 211 4.34 8.25 -5.90
CA PHE A 211 3.67 9.51 -6.24
C PHE A 211 2.32 9.66 -5.53
N ILE A 212 1.53 8.58 -5.47
CA ILE A 212 0.24 8.54 -4.77
C ILE A 212 0.44 8.84 -3.28
N THR A 213 1.35 8.10 -2.61
CA THR A 213 1.57 8.31 -1.17
C THR A 213 2.10 9.68 -0.86
N LEU A 214 3.03 10.21 -1.67
CA LEU A 214 3.54 11.57 -1.51
C LEU A 214 2.43 12.61 -1.66
N ALA A 215 1.57 12.48 -2.67
CA ALA A 215 0.47 13.43 -2.89
C ALA A 215 -0.53 13.43 -1.72
N VAL A 216 -0.97 12.25 -1.27
CA VAL A 216 -1.90 12.14 -0.13
C VAL A 216 -1.24 12.68 1.14
N THR A 217 -0.01 12.24 1.43
CA THR A 217 0.75 12.68 2.62
C THR A 217 0.93 14.20 2.62
N ALA A 218 1.32 14.80 1.49
CA ALA A 218 1.53 16.24 1.40
C ALA A 218 0.25 17.03 1.64
N ILE A 219 -0.88 16.62 1.03
CA ILE A 219 -2.16 17.32 1.19
C ILE A 219 -2.61 17.30 2.65
N ILE A 220 -2.57 16.13 3.30
CA ILE A 220 -2.94 15.99 4.71
C ILE A 220 -1.99 16.80 5.61
N ALA A 221 -0.68 16.69 5.37
CA ALA A 221 0.33 17.37 6.17
C ALA A 221 0.22 18.90 6.07
N ILE A 222 0.06 19.43 4.87
CA ILE A 222 -0.12 20.87 4.64
C ILE A 222 -1.38 21.36 5.35
N ASN A 223 -2.51 20.64 5.21
CA ASN A 223 -3.74 21.02 5.89
C ASN A 223 -3.57 21.03 7.41
N TYR A 224 -2.97 19.99 7.98
CA TYR A 224 -2.71 19.92 9.42
C TYR A 224 -1.89 21.11 9.90
N LEU A 225 -0.78 21.44 9.20
CA LEU A 225 0.10 22.56 9.54
C LEU A 225 -0.59 23.93 9.43
N LEU A 226 -1.56 24.10 8.52
CA LEU A 226 -2.32 25.34 8.37
C LEU A 226 -3.40 25.51 9.46
N THR A 227 -3.75 24.43 10.16
CA THR A 227 -4.77 24.43 11.22
C THR A 227 -4.21 24.44 12.65
N LEU A 228 -2.88 24.43 12.79
CA LEU A 228 -2.17 24.62 14.07
C LEU A 228 -2.23 26.08 14.53
#